data_AF-A0A368F0I6-F1
#
_entry.id   AF-A0A368F0I6-F1
#
_cell.length_a   1.000
_cell.length_b   1.000
_cell.length_c   1.000
_cell.angle_alpha   90.00
_cell.angle_beta   90.00
_cell.angle_gamma   90.00
#
_symmetry.space_group_name_H-M   'P 1'
#
loop_
_entity.id
_entity.type
_entity.pdbx_description
1 polymer ?
#
loop_
_entity_poly.entity_id
_entity_poly.type
_entity_poly.pdbx_seq_one_letter_code
_entity_poly.pdbx_strand_id
1 'polypeptide(L)'
;MLHVNNFLFFRFPHIPDETVENNSFMYNIAKGEDWPKLATSTPKEMYEGTVRMLMEYGATCMEHLELLQKLPAEERTFETAVEPLLTEEYDVDYALQTLLLKMLTDWPDCSRKLFDADLHHIKIMSARDHMEKLSNADFQAVIKQLYDSKEGLNEWQLRLLEWYLLEVRASGLDKTDEKTRKLIGSWSKFIDEYRSKYISNVMATNDQVVFTITDKAMLKDAPPHILQKLAVDPVQWEEGPWRGRMTPHTIHPFMQYCGNRQLRAEAWEKWISKVRSSCLFIFE
;
A
#
# COMPACT_ATOMS: atom_id res chain seq x y z
N MET A 1 -13.11 -48.38 -7.56
CA MET A 1 -12.00 -48.22 -6.60
C MET A 1 -10.91 -47.45 -7.35
N LEU A 2 -10.67 -46.17 -7.16
CA LEU A 2 -10.59 -45.39 -5.93
C LEU A 2 -11.42 -44.10 -6.03
N HIS A 3 -12.11 -43.76 -4.95
CA HIS A 3 -12.86 -42.50 -4.80
C HIS A 3 -11.89 -41.32 -4.76
N VAL A 4 -12.09 -40.36 -5.66
CA VAL A 4 -11.50 -39.02 -5.59
C VAL A 4 -12.29 -38.24 -4.54
N ASN A 5 -11.74 -38.11 -3.34
CA ASN A 5 -12.21 -37.15 -2.36
C ASN A 5 -11.66 -35.77 -2.76
N ASN A 6 -12.54 -34.92 -3.30
CA ASN A 6 -12.27 -33.49 -3.48
C ASN A 6 -12.24 -32.81 -2.09
N PHE A 7 -11.09 -32.85 -1.41
CA PHE A 7 -10.83 -31.90 -0.34
C PHE A 7 -10.41 -30.58 -0.98
N LEU A 8 -11.24 -29.54 -0.85
CA LEU A 8 -10.76 -28.16 -0.99
C LEU A 8 -9.71 -27.95 0.11
N PHE A 9 -8.43 -27.94 -0.26
CA PHE A 9 -7.40 -27.42 0.62
C PHE A 9 -7.59 -25.90 0.68
N PHE A 10 -8.25 -25.40 1.73
CA PHE A 10 -8.07 -24.02 2.15
C PHE A 10 -6.60 -23.89 2.56
N ARG A 11 -5.77 -23.35 1.65
CA ARG A 11 -4.41 -22.99 1.99
C ARG A 11 -4.52 -21.76 2.90
N PHE A 12 -4.41 -21.98 4.20
CA PHE A 12 -4.32 -20.88 5.16
C PHE A 12 -3.19 -19.94 4.71
N PRO A 13 -3.37 -18.61 4.87
CA PRO A 13 -2.29 -17.67 4.59
C PRO A 13 -1.05 -18.11 5.39
N HIS A 14 0.11 -18.10 4.74
CA HIS A 14 1.36 -18.43 5.41
C HIS A 14 1.61 -17.37 6.48
N ILE A 15 1.44 -17.74 7.75
CA ILE A 15 1.79 -16.89 8.88
C ILE A 15 3.32 -16.92 8.99
N PRO A 16 4.01 -15.77 8.93
CA PRO A 16 5.45 -15.75 9.16
C PRO A 16 5.79 -16.27 10.56
N ASP A 17 6.85 -17.07 10.67
CA ASP A 17 7.39 -17.57 11.94
C ASP A 17 8.33 -16.51 12.57
N GLU A 18 7.97 -15.23 12.45
CA GLU A 18 8.73 -14.11 13.00
C GLU A 18 8.26 -13.82 14.43
N THR A 19 9.20 -13.60 15.33
CA THR A 19 8.98 -13.26 16.74
C THR A 19 9.97 -12.20 17.18
N VAL A 20 9.71 -11.56 18.32
CA VAL A 20 10.61 -10.56 18.93
C VAL A 20 12.01 -11.13 19.19
N GLU A 21 12.15 -12.45 19.37
CA GLU A 21 13.43 -13.11 19.62
C GLU A 21 14.24 -13.40 18.36
N ASN A 22 13.60 -13.62 17.21
CA ASN A 22 14.27 -14.02 15.98
C ASN A 22 14.31 -12.92 14.90
N ASN A 23 13.50 -11.87 15.05
CA ASN A 23 13.39 -10.75 14.14
C ASN A 23 13.91 -9.46 14.81
N SER A 24 15.03 -8.95 14.32
CA SER A 24 15.69 -7.76 14.89
C SER A 24 14.88 -6.47 14.71
N PHE A 25 14.02 -6.44 13.70
CA PHE A 25 13.10 -5.33 13.43
C PHE A 25 11.95 -5.33 14.44
N MET A 26 11.28 -6.46 14.67
CA MET A 26 10.26 -6.58 15.72
C MET A 26 10.85 -6.33 17.11
N TYR A 27 12.07 -6.80 17.38
CA TYR A 27 12.79 -6.51 18.61
C TYR A 27 12.99 -5.01 18.86
N ASN A 28 13.39 -4.26 17.83
CA ASN A 28 13.59 -2.81 17.92
C ASN A 28 12.30 -2.08 18.29
N ILE A 29 11.19 -2.47 17.67
CA ILE A 29 9.87 -1.90 17.96
C ILE A 29 9.44 -2.22 19.39
N ALA A 30 9.50 -3.49 19.79
CA ALA A 30 9.13 -3.92 21.15
C ALA A 30 10.00 -3.28 22.25
N LYS A 31 11.20 -2.80 21.92
CA LYS A 31 12.07 -2.06 22.85
C LYS A 31 11.81 -0.56 22.90
N GLY A 32 10.98 -0.02 22.00
CA GLY A 32 10.74 1.41 21.88
C GLY A 32 12.02 2.17 21.50
N GLU A 33 12.88 1.58 20.67
CA GLU A 33 14.07 2.28 20.17
C GLU A 33 13.65 3.42 19.22
N ASP A 34 14.18 4.63 19.44
CA ASP A 34 13.74 5.87 18.75
C ASP A 34 13.87 5.84 17.22
N TRP A 35 14.76 5.00 16.67
CA TRP A 35 15.09 5.00 15.24
C TRP A 35 14.89 3.64 14.60
N PRO A 36 14.28 3.59 13.39
CA PRO A 36 14.06 2.35 12.69
C PRO A 36 15.37 1.78 12.15
N LYS A 37 15.52 0.45 12.23
CA LYS A 37 16.69 -0.31 11.75
C LYS A 37 16.76 -0.44 10.22
N LEU A 38 16.48 0.63 9.47
CA LEU A 38 16.42 0.64 8.01
C LEU A 38 17.71 0.13 7.35
N ALA A 39 18.88 0.46 7.89
CA ALA A 39 20.16 0.06 7.31
C ALA A 39 20.56 -1.39 7.66
N THR A 40 20.15 -1.89 8.83
CA THR A 40 20.61 -3.17 9.37
C THR A 40 19.63 -4.32 9.14
N SER A 41 18.32 -4.05 9.13
CA SER A 41 17.31 -5.08 8.91
C SER A 41 17.13 -5.37 7.43
N THR A 42 16.96 -6.65 7.11
CA THR A 42 16.80 -7.06 5.71
C THR A 42 15.39 -6.75 5.20
N PRO A 43 15.20 -6.54 3.88
CA PRO A 43 13.87 -6.33 3.29
C PRO A 43 12.87 -7.44 3.63
N LYS A 44 13.34 -8.70 3.62
CA LYS A 44 12.54 -9.88 3.96
C LYS A 44 12.10 -9.85 5.43
N GLU A 45 13.05 -9.65 6.33
CA GLU A 45 12.81 -9.57 7.78
C GLU A 45 11.81 -8.46 8.14
N MET A 46 11.94 -7.28 7.53
CA MET A 46 10.99 -6.20 7.75
C MET A 46 9.60 -6.50 7.19
N TYR A 47 9.51 -7.13 6.01
CA TYR A 47 8.23 -7.50 5.42
C TYR A 47 7.51 -8.55 6.26
N GLU A 48 8.19 -9.66 6.55
CA GLU A 48 7.62 -10.78 7.30
C GLU A 48 7.28 -10.37 8.75
N GLY A 49 8.13 -9.56 9.39
CA GLY A 49 7.84 -9.00 10.71
C GLY A 49 6.63 -8.05 10.71
N THR A 50 6.50 -7.19 9.70
CA THR A 50 5.32 -6.30 9.58
C THR A 50 4.05 -7.09 9.32
N VAL A 51 4.09 -8.10 8.44
CA VAL A 51 2.95 -9.00 8.19
C VAL A 51 2.54 -9.71 9.47
N ARG A 52 3.52 -10.19 10.25
CA ARG A 52 3.26 -10.83 11.54
C ARG A 52 2.54 -9.89 12.51
N MET A 53 3.06 -8.68 12.70
CA MET A 53 2.47 -7.69 13.59
C MET A 53 1.05 -7.29 13.16
N LEU A 54 0.80 -7.15 11.85
CA LEU A 54 -0.55 -6.89 11.31
C LEU A 54 -1.52 -8.02 11.64
N MET A 55 -1.09 -9.28 11.46
CA MET A 55 -1.92 -10.44 11.81
C MET A 55 -2.22 -10.51 13.31
N GLU A 56 -1.24 -10.23 14.15
CA GLU A 56 -1.40 -10.18 15.61
C GLU A 56 -2.35 -9.06 16.03
N TYR A 57 -2.20 -7.85 15.46
CA TYR A 57 -3.12 -6.75 15.70
C TYR A 57 -4.55 -7.07 15.27
N GLY A 58 -4.74 -7.73 14.12
CA GLY A 58 -6.06 -8.20 13.70
C GLY A 58 -6.66 -9.18 14.72
N ALA A 59 -5.86 -10.10 15.26
CA ALA A 59 -6.30 -11.02 16.31
C ALA A 59 -6.65 -10.29 17.62
N THR A 60 -5.78 -9.40 18.08
CA THR A 60 -6.02 -8.56 19.27
C THR A 60 -7.28 -7.72 19.12
N CYS A 61 -7.52 -7.12 17.95
CA CYS A 61 -8.75 -6.40 17.66
C CYS A 61 -9.98 -7.30 17.83
N MET A 62 -9.98 -8.49 17.23
CA MET A 62 -11.11 -9.41 17.34
C MET A 62 -11.38 -9.83 18.79
N GLU A 63 -10.34 -10.23 19.52
CA GLU A 63 -10.46 -10.64 20.93
C GLU A 63 -10.97 -9.49 21.81
N HIS A 64 -10.44 -8.28 21.60
CA HIS A 64 -10.86 -7.09 22.33
C HIS A 64 -12.33 -6.72 22.07
N LEU A 65 -12.78 -6.82 20.81
CA LEU A 65 -14.17 -6.56 20.46
C LEU A 65 -15.12 -7.59 21.09
N GLU A 66 -14.72 -8.86 21.19
CA GLU A 66 -15.49 -9.88 21.93
C GLU A 66 -15.55 -9.61 23.43
N LEU A 67 -14.47 -9.10 24.02
CA LEU A 67 -14.45 -8.67 25.43
C LEU A 67 -15.36 -7.45 25.65
N LEU A 68 -15.32 -6.48 24.73
CA LEU A 68 -16.15 -5.28 24.77
C LEU A 68 -17.66 -5.60 24.78
N GLN A 69 -18.07 -6.64 24.06
CA GLN A 69 -19.47 -7.11 24.07
C GLN A 69 -19.91 -7.59 25.46
N LYS A 70 -19.01 -8.23 26.20
CA LYS A 70 -19.27 -8.82 27.53
C LYS A 70 -19.12 -7.80 28.65
N LEU A 71 -18.39 -6.72 28.41
CA LEU A 71 -18.16 -5.65 29.38
C LEU A 71 -19.47 -4.91 29.73
N PRO A 72 -19.78 -4.70 31.02
CA PRO A 72 -20.88 -3.85 31.47
C PRO A 72 -20.76 -2.42 30.93
N ALA A 73 -21.89 -1.77 30.65
CA ALA A 73 -21.90 -0.42 30.06
C ALA A 73 -21.14 0.63 30.90
N GLU A 74 -21.13 0.47 32.22
CA GLU A 74 -20.45 1.35 33.18
C GLU A 74 -18.93 1.24 33.09
N GLU A 75 -18.41 0.10 32.64
CA GLU A 75 -16.98 -0.18 32.52
C GLU A 75 -16.42 0.17 31.12
N ARG A 76 -17.28 0.62 30.19
CA ARG A 76 -16.90 1.00 28.81
C ARG A 76 -16.41 2.45 28.78
N THR A 77 -15.19 2.67 29.26
CA THR A 77 -14.50 3.96 29.23
C THR A 77 -13.54 4.04 28.04
N PHE A 78 -12.87 5.18 27.87
CA PHE A 78 -11.85 5.33 26.82
C PHE A 78 -10.70 4.34 27.03
N GLU A 79 -10.26 4.18 28.27
CA GLU A 79 -9.13 3.36 28.71
C GLU A 79 -9.41 1.86 28.52
N THR A 80 -10.66 1.44 28.62
CA THR A 80 -11.03 0.03 28.45
C THR A 80 -11.48 -0.29 27.03
N ALA A 81 -12.08 0.66 26.31
CA ALA A 81 -12.61 0.39 24.98
C ALA A 81 -11.64 0.76 23.85
N VAL A 82 -10.93 1.88 23.95
CA VAL A 82 -10.16 2.48 22.84
C VAL A 82 -8.66 2.35 23.03
N GLU A 83 -8.15 2.68 24.21
CA GLU A 83 -6.71 2.73 24.51
C GLU A 83 -5.95 1.40 24.26
N PRO A 84 -6.51 0.21 24.55
CA PRO A 84 -5.82 -1.05 24.27
C PRO A 84 -5.55 -1.25 22.78
N LEU A 85 -6.51 -0.86 21.92
CA LEU A 85 -6.35 -0.94 20.47
C LEU A 85 -5.37 0.11 19.95
N LEU A 86 -5.39 1.32 20.52
CA LEU A 86 -4.52 2.43 20.10
C LEU A 86 -3.05 2.14 20.37
N THR A 87 -2.75 1.47 21.49
CA THR A 87 -1.37 1.10 21.85
C THR A 87 -0.78 0.14 20.83
N GLU A 88 -1.53 -0.88 20.44
CA GLU A 88 -1.10 -1.85 19.43
C GLU A 88 -1.04 -1.24 18.02
N GLU A 89 -1.99 -0.36 17.68
CA GLU A 89 -2.02 0.35 16.40
C GLU A 89 -0.77 1.21 16.20
N TYR A 90 -0.25 1.86 17.25
CA TYR A 90 0.99 2.62 17.18
C TYR A 90 2.18 1.78 16.69
N ASP A 91 2.39 0.60 17.27
CA ASP A 91 3.51 -0.28 16.93
C ASP A 91 3.39 -0.81 15.49
N VAL A 92 2.17 -1.15 15.08
CA VAL A 92 1.85 -1.64 13.74
C VAL A 92 2.02 -0.56 12.69
N ASP A 93 1.54 0.66 12.96
CA ASP A 93 1.71 1.80 12.06
C ASP A 93 3.18 2.16 11.92
N TYR A 94 3.93 2.17 13.03
CA TYR A 94 5.37 2.38 12.98
C TYR A 94 6.06 1.31 12.10
N ALA A 95 5.70 0.03 12.27
CA ALA A 95 6.23 -1.06 11.46
C ALA A 95 5.93 -0.84 9.97
N LEU A 96 4.66 -0.55 9.65
CA LEU A 96 4.19 -0.36 8.29
C LEU A 96 4.84 0.84 7.60
N GLN A 97 4.86 2.02 8.24
CA GLN A 97 5.45 3.21 7.65
C GLN A 97 6.95 3.02 7.39
N THR A 98 7.64 2.34 8.32
CA THR A 98 9.06 2.00 8.16
C THR A 98 9.30 1.03 7.01
N LEU A 99 8.46 -0.01 6.88
CA LEU A 99 8.50 -0.94 5.75
C LEU A 99 8.24 -0.20 4.42
N LEU A 100 7.20 0.64 4.36
CA LEU A 100 6.86 1.40 3.15
C LEU A 100 8.01 2.30 2.72
N LEU A 101 8.68 2.97 3.66
CA LEU A 101 9.87 3.75 3.36
C LEU A 101 10.95 2.88 2.72
N LYS A 102 11.29 1.73 3.33
CA LYS A 102 12.31 0.82 2.78
C LYS A 102 11.91 0.24 1.43
N MET A 103 10.63 -0.08 1.21
CA MET A 103 10.10 -0.52 -0.08
C MET A 103 10.26 0.56 -1.16
N LEU A 104 10.15 1.84 -0.80
CA LEU A 104 10.22 2.95 -1.76
C LEU A 104 11.64 3.49 -1.98
N THR A 105 12.60 3.18 -1.10
CA THR A 105 14.00 3.65 -1.21
C THR A 105 14.97 2.53 -1.56
N ASP A 106 15.08 1.51 -0.69
CA ASP A 106 16.19 0.54 -0.66
C ASP A 106 15.67 -0.90 -0.76
N TRP A 107 14.63 -1.11 -1.57
CA TRP A 107 14.10 -2.44 -1.84
C TRP A 107 15.00 -3.19 -2.83
N PRO A 108 15.24 -4.50 -2.64
CA PRO A 108 16.09 -5.27 -3.52
C PRO A 108 15.49 -5.33 -4.92
N ASP A 109 16.36 -5.38 -5.93
CA ASP A 109 15.94 -5.53 -7.33
C ASP A 109 15.08 -6.80 -7.48
N CYS A 110 13.79 -6.60 -7.70
CA CYS A 110 12.84 -7.66 -7.95
C CYS A 110 11.99 -7.33 -9.19
N SER A 111 11.23 -8.32 -9.68
CA SER A 111 10.31 -8.01 -10.77
C SER A 111 9.27 -7.00 -10.29
N ARG A 112 8.99 -5.98 -11.11
CA ARG A 112 7.99 -4.95 -10.78
C ARG A 112 6.64 -5.52 -10.37
N LYS A 113 6.23 -6.63 -11.00
CA LYS A 113 4.99 -7.35 -10.66
C LYS A 113 4.99 -7.91 -9.23
N LEU A 114 6.12 -8.42 -8.75
CA LEU A 114 6.25 -8.93 -7.38
C LEU A 114 6.22 -7.78 -6.39
N PHE A 115 6.98 -6.71 -6.66
CA PHE A 115 6.96 -5.49 -5.85
C PHE A 115 5.54 -4.93 -5.69
N ASP A 116 4.83 -4.75 -6.81
CA ASP A 116 3.48 -4.18 -6.79
C ASP A 116 2.50 -5.10 -6.05
N ALA A 117 2.66 -6.43 -6.19
CA ALA A 117 1.83 -7.39 -5.49
C ALA A 117 2.05 -7.34 -3.97
N ASP A 118 3.31 -7.37 -3.51
CA ASP A 118 3.66 -7.30 -2.10
C ASP A 118 3.19 -5.97 -1.47
N LEU A 119 3.44 -4.86 -2.16
CA LEU A 119 3.00 -3.53 -1.74
C LEU A 119 1.47 -3.42 -1.67
N HIS A 120 0.76 -4.07 -2.60
CA HIS A 120 -0.70 -4.08 -2.60
C HIS A 120 -1.26 -4.94 -1.47
N HIS A 121 -0.72 -6.14 -1.26
CA HIS A 121 -1.17 -7.04 -0.20
C HIS A 121 -0.98 -6.44 1.19
N ILE A 122 0.20 -5.87 1.48
CA ILE A 122 0.45 -5.27 2.80
C ILE A 122 -0.49 -4.09 3.08
N LYS A 123 -0.76 -3.26 2.07
CA LYS A 123 -1.68 -2.11 2.18
C LYS A 123 -3.13 -2.55 2.39
N ILE A 124 -3.58 -3.57 1.67
CA ILE A 124 -4.94 -4.11 1.85
C ILE A 124 -5.08 -4.71 3.25
N MET A 125 -4.10 -5.49 3.68
CA MET A 125 -4.11 -6.13 5.01
C MET A 125 -4.19 -5.08 6.11
N SER A 126 -3.30 -4.10 6.08
CA SER A 126 -3.34 -2.95 7.00
C SER A 126 -4.69 -2.24 6.98
N ALA A 127 -5.19 -1.84 5.80
CA ALA A 127 -6.45 -1.13 5.70
C ALA A 127 -7.63 -1.94 6.25
N ARG A 128 -7.69 -3.25 5.96
CA ARG A 128 -8.72 -4.15 6.49
C ARG A 128 -8.66 -4.19 8.02
N ASP A 129 -7.48 -4.46 8.58
CA ASP A 129 -7.33 -4.68 10.02
C ASP A 129 -7.58 -3.37 10.82
N HIS A 130 -7.21 -2.21 10.27
CA HIS A 130 -7.56 -0.91 10.87
C HIS A 130 -9.06 -0.62 10.83
N MET A 131 -9.74 -1.03 9.76
CA MET A 131 -11.18 -0.82 9.58
C MET A 131 -12.05 -1.80 10.38
N GLU A 132 -11.48 -2.89 10.89
CA GLU A 132 -12.24 -3.93 11.60
C GLU A 132 -12.95 -3.36 12.84
N LYS A 133 -12.25 -2.61 13.70
CA LYS A 133 -12.84 -1.97 14.88
C LYS A 133 -13.96 -0.99 14.53
N LEU A 134 -13.78 -0.21 13.46
CA LEU A 134 -14.78 0.76 13.02
C LEU A 134 -15.99 0.09 12.36
N SER A 135 -15.85 -1.12 11.84
CA SER A 135 -16.93 -1.91 11.26
C SER A 135 -17.79 -2.62 12.32
N ASN A 136 -17.28 -2.72 13.56
CA ASN A 136 -17.99 -3.36 14.67
C ASN A 136 -19.05 -2.42 15.28
N ALA A 137 -20.29 -2.89 15.37
CA ALA A 137 -21.42 -2.09 15.84
C ALA A 137 -21.32 -1.72 17.34
N ASP A 138 -20.78 -2.62 18.17
CA ASP A 138 -20.63 -2.36 19.62
C ASP A 138 -19.55 -1.31 19.86
N PHE A 139 -18.42 -1.40 19.14
CA PHE A 139 -17.38 -0.39 19.18
C PHE A 139 -17.91 0.97 18.71
N GLN A 140 -18.64 1.01 17.59
CA GLN A 140 -19.30 2.23 17.11
C GLN A 140 -20.24 2.84 18.16
N ALA A 141 -21.03 2.01 18.87
CA ALA A 141 -21.93 2.47 19.91
C ALA A 141 -21.16 3.07 21.10
N VAL A 142 -20.04 2.44 21.50
CA VAL A 142 -19.19 2.91 22.59
C VAL A 142 -18.51 4.23 22.26
N ILE A 143 -17.86 4.36 21.09
CA ILE A 143 -17.22 5.63 20.70
C ILE A 143 -18.24 6.77 20.61
N LYS A 144 -19.47 6.47 20.18
CA LYS A 144 -20.55 7.45 20.13
C LYS A 144 -21.01 7.86 21.53
N GLN A 145 -21.20 6.89 22.43
CA GLN A 145 -21.55 7.15 23.84
C GLN A 145 -20.49 8.03 24.51
N LEU A 146 -19.20 7.69 24.36
CA LEU A 146 -18.09 8.46 24.91
C LEU A 146 -18.04 9.88 24.36
N TYR A 147 -18.26 10.05 23.05
CA TYR A 147 -18.29 11.35 22.41
C TYR A 147 -19.49 12.20 22.83
N ASP A 148 -20.66 11.59 23.04
CA ASP A 148 -21.88 12.26 23.46
C ASP A 148 -21.81 12.67 24.94
N SER A 149 -21.24 11.84 25.82
CA SER A 149 -21.07 12.16 27.25
C SER A 149 -19.96 13.17 27.48
N LYS A 150 -18.82 13.05 26.77
CA LYS A 150 -17.60 13.85 26.94
C LYS A 150 -17.00 13.80 28.36
N GLU A 151 -17.46 12.86 29.19
CA GLU A 151 -17.02 12.74 30.57
C GLU A 151 -15.66 12.04 30.63
N GLY A 152 -14.72 12.60 31.41
CA GLY A 152 -13.39 12.02 31.61
C GLY A 152 -12.44 12.14 30.41
N LEU A 153 -12.85 12.76 29.31
CA LEU A 153 -12.02 12.90 28.10
C LEU A 153 -11.19 14.18 28.09
N ASN A 154 -9.94 14.06 27.66
CA ASN A 154 -9.10 15.20 27.32
C ASN A 154 -9.32 15.64 25.84
N GLU A 155 -8.69 16.75 25.45
CA GLU A 155 -8.88 17.36 24.12
C GLU A 155 -8.50 16.42 22.97
N TRP A 156 -7.38 15.71 23.08
CA TRP A 156 -6.92 14.83 22.00
C TRP A 156 -7.79 13.57 21.90
N GLN A 157 -8.25 13.01 23.02
CA GLN A 157 -9.18 11.88 23.05
C GLN A 157 -10.49 12.25 22.37
N LEU A 158 -11.04 13.42 22.70
CA LEU A 158 -12.26 13.92 22.06
C LEU A 158 -12.09 14.10 20.55
N ARG A 159 -10.94 14.64 20.12
CA ARG A 159 -10.61 14.80 18.71
C ARG A 159 -10.46 13.46 17.99
N LEU A 160 -9.87 12.47 18.64
CA LEU A 160 -9.74 11.11 18.10
C LEU A 160 -11.11 10.45 17.92
N LEU A 161 -11.99 10.54 18.92
CA LEU A 161 -13.35 10.00 18.81
C LEU A 161 -14.15 10.69 17.70
N GLU A 162 -14.01 12.01 17.55
CA GLU A 162 -14.61 12.76 16.44
C GLU A 162 -14.11 12.23 15.08
N TRP A 163 -12.80 11.99 14.97
CA TRP A 163 -12.20 11.42 13.76
C TRP A 163 -12.76 10.03 13.45
N TYR A 164 -12.85 9.13 14.44
CA TYR A 164 -13.46 7.80 14.24
C TYR A 164 -14.91 7.89 13.77
N LEU A 165 -15.73 8.76 14.37
CA LEU A 165 -17.12 8.95 13.97
C LEU A 165 -17.24 9.54 12.56
N LEU A 166 -16.31 10.42 12.16
CA LEU A 166 -16.24 10.95 10.80
C LEU A 166 -15.84 9.85 9.80
N GLU A 167 -14.87 9.01 10.14
CA GLU A 167 -14.39 7.92 9.30
C GLU A 167 -15.49 6.87 9.07
N VAL A 168 -16.23 6.50 10.12
CA VAL A 168 -17.41 5.61 10.03
C VAL A 168 -18.45 6.16 9.05
N ARG A 169 -18.70 7.48 9.06
CA ARG A 169 -19.63 8.13 8.14
C ARG A 169 -19.10 8.25 6.72
N ALA A 170 -17.82 8.58 6.57
CA ALA A 170 -17.17 8.73 5.26
C ALA A 170 -17.11 7.38 4.52
N SER A 171 -16.84 6.30 5.26
CA SER A 171 -16.86 4.92 4.77
C SER A 171 -18.26 4.34 4.62
N GLY A 172 -19.30 5.06 5.06
CA GLY A 172 -20.70 4.63 4.98
C GLY A 172 -21.05 3.44 5.87
N LEU A 173 -20.23 3.16 6.89
CA LEU A 173 -20.42 2.11 7.88
C LEU A 173 -21.60 2.41 8.83
N ASP A 174 -22.03 3.68 8.91
CA ASP A 174 -23.21 4.11 9.65
C ASP A 174 -24.54 3.66 8.99
N LYS A 175 -24.49 3.24 7.71
CA LYS A 175 -25.68 2.83 6.95
C LYS A 175 -26.04 1.38 7.25
N THR A 176 -27.17 1.17 7.92
CA THR A 176 -27.67 -0.17 8.25
C THR A 176 -28.59 -0.75 7.18
N ASP A 177 -29.14 0.08 6.30
CA ASP A 177 -30.11 -0.35 5.29
C ASP A 177 -29.44 -1.19 4.18
N GLU A 178 -30.08 -2.32 3.85
CA GLU A 178 -29.52 -3.33 2.94
C GLU A 178 -29.27 -2.77 1.53
N LYS A 179 -30.15 -1.90 1.06
CA LYS A 179 -30.07 -1.31 -0.29
C LYS A 179 -28.85 -0.40 -0.41
N THR A 180 -28.63 0.50 0.54
CA THR A 180 -27.48 1.42 0.54
C THR A 180 -26.18 0.65 0.77
N ARG A 181 -26.15 -0.35 1.67
CA ARG A 181 -24.96 -1.20 1.84
C ARG A 181 -24.57 -1.95 0.57
N LYS A 182 -25.55 -2.54 -0.15
CA LYS A 182 -25.29 -3.17 -1.46
C LYS A 182 -24.76 -2.14 -2.47
N LEU A 183 -25.31 -0.93 -2.49
CA LEU A 183 -24.86 0.14 -3.38
C LEU A 183 -23.41 0.54 -3.08
N ILE A 184 -23.10 0.87 -1.82
CA ILE A 184 -21.74 1.25 -1.38
C ILE A 184 -20.73 0.14 -1.68
N GLY A 185 -21.07 -1.11 -1.38
CA GLY A 185 -20.21 -2.26 -1.68
C GLY A 185 -19.94 -2.42 -3.19
N SER A 186 -20.97 -2.25 -4.03
CA SER A 186 -20.82 -2.30 -5.49
C SER A 186 -19.98 -1.16 -6.05
N TRP A 187 -20.12 0.05 -5.51
CA TRP A 187 -19.31 1.21 -5.89
C TRP A 187 -17.86 1.05 -5.48
N SER A 188 -17.60 0.58 -4.25
CA SER A 188 -16.25 0.34 -3.75
C SER A 188 -15.53 -0.68 -4.64
N LYS A 189 -16.19 -1.81 -4.91
CA LYS A 189 -15.66 -2.84 -5.82
C LYS A 189 -15.40 -2.27 -7.22
N PHE A 190 -16.34 -1.50 -7.78
CA PHE A 190 -16.17 -0.87 -9.09
C PHE A 190 -14.97 0.10 -9.11
N ILE A 191 -14.82 0.95 -8.10
CA ILE A 191 -13.72 1.90 -7.99
C ILE A 191 -12.39 1.17 -7.87
N ASP A 192 -12.31 0.12 -7.06
CA ASP A 192 -11.09 -0.67 -6.87
C ASP A 192 -10.68 -1.41 -8.15
N GLU A 193 -11.63 -2.05 -8.83
CA GLU A 193 -11.42 -2.69 -10.13
C GLU A 193 -10.96 -1.66 -11.17
N TYR A 194 -11.63 -0.51 -11.24
CA TYR A 194 -11.30 0.56 -12.16
C TYR A 194 -9.90 1.11 -11.92
N ARG A 195 -9.57 1.42 -10.65
CA ARG A 195 -8.25 1.94 -10.25
C ARG A 195 -7.16 0.93 -10.58
N SER A 196 -7.38 -0.35 -10.28
CA SER A 196 -6.42 -1.43 -10.58
C SER A 196 -6.21 -1.57 -12.09
N LYS A 197 -7.30 -1.59 -12.88
CA LYS A 197 -7.23 -1.67 -14.35
C LYS A 197 -6.55 -0.44 -14.94
N TYR A 198 -6.85 0.75 -14.43
CA TYR A 198 -6.22 2.01 -14.85
C TYR A 198 -4.71 2.00 -14.60
N ILE A 199 -4.28 1.69 -13.36
CA ILE A 199 -2.85 1.63 -13.01
C ILE A 199 -2.13 0.57 -13.86
N SER A 200 -2.70 -0.63 -13.96
CA SER A 200 -2.14 -1.72 -14.77
C SER A 200 -1.99 -1.31 -16.25
N ASN A 201 -2.98 -0.66 -16.85
CA ASN A 201 -2.92 -0.17 -18.23
C ASN A 201 -1.86 0.92 -18.42
N VAL A 202 -1.77 1.87 -17.48
CA VAL A 202 -0.73 2.92 -17.49
C VAL A 202 0.67 2.29 -17.36
N MET A 203 0.80 1.22 -16.58
CA MET A 203 2.06 0.50 -16.43
C MET A 203 2.41 -0.32 -17.67
N ALA A 204 1.46 -1.05 -18.24
CA ALA A 204 1.67 -1.81 -19.46
C ALA A 204 2.09 -0.90 -20.63
N THR A 205 1.47 0.28 -20.76
CA THR A 205 1.87 1.27 -21.77
C THR A 205 3.27 1.85 -21.54
N ASN A 206 3.81 1.84 -20.32
CA ASN A 206 5.20 2.26 -20.07
C ASN A 206 6.22 1.37 -20.81
N ASP A 207 5.92 0.08 -20.90
CA ASP A 207 6.84 -0.96 -21.40
C ASP A 207 6.57 -1.39 -22.85
N GLN A 208 5.43 -0.98 -23.42
CA GLN A 208 5.05 -1.32 -24.81
C GLN A 208 5.93 -0.66 -25.88
N VAL A 209 6.38 0.57 -25.64
CA VAL A 209 7.13 1.36 -26.62
C VAL A 209 8.46 1.79 -26.03
N VAL A 210 9.54 1.47 -26.74
CA VAL A 210 10.91 1.81 -26.36
C VAL A 210 11.61 2.43 -27.56
N PHE A 211 12.03 3.68 -27.42
CA PHE A 211 12.81 4.38 -28.44
C PHE A 211 14.29 4.12 -28.19
N THR A 212 15.00 3.54 -29.17
CA THR A 212 16.41 3.18 -29.02
C THR A 212 17.28 4.05 -29.92
N ILE A 213 18.33 4.64 -29.35
CA ILE A 213 19.39 5.37 -30.06
C ILE A 213 20.65 4.53 -29.96
N THR A 214 21.23 4.19 -31.11
CA THR A 214 22.52 3.49 -31.21
C THR A 214 23.67 4.43 -31.53
N ASP A 215 23.39 5.58 -32.16
CA ASP A 215 24.39 6.56 -32.54
C ASP A 215 24.55 7.64 -31.47
N LYS A 216 25.74 7.70 -30.85
CA LYS A 216 26.10 8.70 -29.83
C LYS A 216 26.01 10.13 -30.36
N ALA A 217 26.22 10.35 -31.66
CA ALA A 217 26.13 11.68 -32.25
C ALA A 217 24.72 12.29 -32.10
N MET A 218 23.69 11.46 -31.99
CA MET A 218 22.31 11.89 -31.71
C MET A 218 22.08 12.36 -30.28
N LEU A 219 23.04 12.18 -29.35
CA LEU A 219 22.98 12.60 -27.96
C LEU A 219 24.19 13.47 -27.56
N LYS A 220 24.81 14.16 -28.52
CA LYS A 220 26.05 14.93 -28.33
C LYS A 220 26.00 15.97 -27.20
N ASP A 221 24.82 16.53 -26.94
CA ASP A 221 24.61 17.60 -25.95
C ASP A 221 24.11 17.04 -24.59
N ALA A 222 23.97 15.71 -24.47
CA ALA A 222 23.50 15.06 -23.25
C ALA A 222 24.64 14.99 -22.21
N PRO A 223 24.43 15.49 -20.99
CA PRO A 223 25.43 15.35 -19.92
C PRO A 223 25.55 13.89 -19.45
N PRO A 224 26.69 13.49 -18.83
CA PRO A 224 26.96 12.09 -18.46
C PRO A 224 25.86 11.42 -17.62
N HIS A 225 25.28 12.13 -16.65
CA HIS A 225 24.21 11.59 -15.80
C HIS A 225 22.92 11.26 -16.58
N ILE A 226 22.66 11.94 -17.71
CA ILE A 226 21.53 11.62 -18.60
C ILE A 226 21.85 10.42 -19.48
N LEU A 227 23.09 10.32 -19.97
CA LEU A 227 23.53 9.16 -20.74
C LEU A 227 23.47 7.89 -19.90
N GLN A 228 23.93 7.93 -18.64
CA GLN A 228 23.78 6.83 -17.68
C GLN A 228 22.33 6.42 -17.47
N LYS A 229 21.43 7.40 -17.35
CA LYS A 229 20.00 7.15 -17.12
C LYS A 229 19.28 6.55 -18.33
N LEU A 230 19.73 6.87 -19.54
CA LEU A 230 19.16 6.34 -20.77
C LEU A 230 19.85 5.04 -21.22
N ALA A 231 21.09 4.79 -20.82
CA ALA A 231 21.83 3.60 -21.23
C ALA A 231 21.12 2.31 -20.79
N VAL A 232 21.22 1.28 -21.63
CA VAL A 232 20.76 -0.07 -21.25
C VAL A 232 21.60 -0.62 -20.10
N ASP A 233 22.91 -0.40 -20.17
CA ASP A 233 23.86 -0.71 -19.11
C ASP A 233 24.38 0.62 -18.51
N PRO A 234 24.01 0.96 -17.26
CA PRO A 234 24.49 2.16 -16.59
C PRO A 234 26.01 2.19 -16.39
N VAL A 235 26.69 1.04 -16.37
CA VAL A 235 28.15 0.94 -16.20
C VAL A 235 28.86 1.22 -17.53
N GLN A 236 28.30 0.77 -18.65
CA GLN A 236 28.80 1.01 -20.01
C GLN A 236 28.01 2.11 -20.75
N TRP A 237 27.72 3.21 -20.06
CA TRP A 237 26.87 4.29 -20.58
C TRP A 237 27.44 5.05 -21.79
N GLU A 238 28.75 4.94 -22.04
CA GLU A 238 29.42 5.57 -23.18
C GLU A 238 29.29 4.81 -24.50
N GLU A 239 29.04 3.50 -24.43
CA GLU A 239 28.98 2.58 -25.58
C GLU A 239 27.55 2.45 -26.15
N GLY A 240 26.55 2.81 -25.34
CA GLY A 240 25.14 2.66 -25.69
C GLY A 240 24.71 1.18 -25.70
N PRO A 241 23.53 0.86 -26.24
CA PRO A 241 22.52 1.78 -26.76
C PRO A 241 21.76 2.54 -25.66
N TRP A 242 21.18 3.69 -26.00
CA TRP A 242 20.37 4.51 -25.09
C TRP A 242 18.88 4.36 -25.41
N ARG A 243 18.04 4.20 -24.38
CA ARG A 243 16.61 3.94 -24.48
C ARG A 243 15.77 5.00 -23.78
N GLY A 244 14.86 5.62 -24.53
CA GLY A 244 13.72 6.36 -23.99
C GLY A 244 12.53 5.42 -23.79
N ARG A 245 12.16 5.13 -22.54
CA ARG A 245 10.92 4.40 -22.23
C ARG A 245 9.78 5.40 -22.03
N MET A 246 8.55 4.92 -22.03
CA MET A 246 7.36 5.76 -21.80
C MET A 246 7.16 6.14 -20.33
N THR A 247 8.25 6.40 -19.59
CA THR A 247 8.26 6.89 -18.21
C THR A 247 8.80 8.32 -18.16
N PRO A 248 8.25 9.22 -17.31
CA PRO A 248 8.68 10.62 -17.25
C PRO A 248 10.19 10.78 -17.12
N HIS A 249 10.81 9.94 -16.29
CA HIS A 249 12.23 10.00 -15.96
C HIS A 249 13.16 9.68 -17.14
N THR A 250 12.67 9.01 -18.19
CA THR A 250 13.47 8.63 -19.37
C THR A 250 12.99 9.31 -20.65
N ILE A 251 11.67 9.48 -20.83
CA ILE A 251 11.12 10.11 -22.03
C ILE A 251 11.43 11.61 -22.10
N HIS A 252 11.40 12.33 -20.98
CA HIS A 252 11.68 13.77 -20.98
C HIS A 252 13.14 14.05 -21.33
N PRO A 253 14.15 13.41 -20.71
CA PRO A 253 15.53 13.54 -21.15
C PRO A 253 15.75 13.09 -22.59
N PHE A 254 15.10 12.00 -23.01
CA PHE A 254 15.18 11.55 -24.40
C PHE A 254 14.71 12.63 -25.38
N MET A 255 13.54 13.24 -25.14
CA MET A 255 13.03 14.32 -25.98
C MET A 255 13.86 15.60 -25.90
N GLN A 256 14.48 15.88 -24.74
CA GLN A 256 15.30 17.07 -24.54
C GLN A 256 16.64 17.00 -25.30
N TYR A 257 17.30 15.84 -25.28
CA TYR A 257 18.68 15.71 -25.78
C TYR A 257 18.81 14.93 -27.09
N CYS A 258 17.80 14.18 -27.53
CA CYS A 258 17.84 13.50 -28.81
C CYS A 258 17.89 14.53 -29.95
N GLY A 259 18.94 14.53 -30.75
CA GLY A 259 19.13 15.40 -31.91
C GLY A 259 18.20 15.06 -33.09
N ASN A 260 17.67 13.84 -33.16
CA ASN A 260 16.80 13.41 -34.24
C ASN A 260 15.35 13.91 -34.06
N ARG A 261 14.91 14.83 -34.92
CA ARG A 261 13.57 15.43 -34.88
C ARG A 261 12.45 14.39 -35.05
N GLN A 262 12.64 13.40 -35.90
CA GLN A 262 11.63 12.38 -36.19
C GLN A 262 11.37 11.52 -34.94
N LEU A 263 12.44 11.05 -34.28
CA LEU A 263 12.33 10.28 -33.04
C LEU A 263 11.68 11.10 -31.91
N ARG A 264 11.98 12.40 -31.81
CA ARG A 264 11.31 13.29 -30.84
C ARG A 264 9.81 13.44 -31.13
N ALA A 265 9.43 13.58 -32.39
CA ALA A 265 8.03 13.74 -32.78
C ALA A 265 7.22 12.47 -32.49
N GLU A 266 7.76 11.29 -32.84
CA GLU A 266 7.14 9.99 -32.54
C GLU A 266 7.03 9.76 -31.02
N ALA A 267 8.08 10.06 -30.27
CA ALA A 267 8.08 9.99 -28.82
C ALA A 267 7.01 10.90 -28.19
N TRP A 268 6.90 12.14 -28.67
CA TRP A 268 5.90 13.08 -28.21
C TRP A 268 4.47 12.62 -28.52
N GLU A 269 4.22 12.17 -29.75
CA GLU A 269 2.90 11.69 -30.17
C GLU A 269 2.44 10.49 -29.33
N LYS A 270 3.33 9.52 -29.12
CA LYS A 270 3.06 8.37 -28.25
C LYS A 270 2.85 8.79 -26.79
N TRP A 271 3.55 9.83 -26.32
CA TRP A 271 3.45 10.33 -24.95
C TRP A 271 2.09 10.96 -24.68
N ILE A 272 1.62 11.83 -25.57
CA ILE A 272 0.31 12.46 -25.43
C ILE A 272 -0.85 11.47 -25.68
N SER A 273 -0.64 10.45 -26.53
CA SER A 273 -1.67 9.43 -26.80
C SER A 273 -1.83 8.41 -25.68
N LYS A 274 -0.84 8.27 -24.80
CA LYS A 274 -0.81 7.30 -23.69
C LYS A 274 -2.07 7.38 -22.82
N VAL A 275 -2.55 8.58 -22.54
CA VAL A 275 -3.76 8.81 -21.73
C VAL A 275 -5.04 8.44 -22.51
N ARG A 276 -5.06 8.65 -23.82
CA ARG A 276 -6.22 8.37 -24.68
C ARG A 276 -6.43 6.87 -24.89
N SER A 277 -5.35 6.11 -25.13
CA SER A 277 -5.42 4.65 -25.25
C SER A 277 -5.82 3.99 -23.92
N SER A 278 -5.32 4.50 -22.80
CA SER A 278 -5.69 4.02 -21.46
C SER A 278 -7.18 4.24 -21.17
N CYS A 279 -7.78 5.35 -21.61
CA CYS A 279 -9.22 5.59 -21.50
C CYS A 279 -10.08 4.77 -22.48
N LEU A 280 -9.59 4.41 -23.67
CA LEU A 280 -10.40 3.63 -24.62
C LEU A 280 -10.64 2.18 -24.13
N PHE A 281 -9.63 1.53 -23.54
CA PHE A 281 -9.74 0.18 -22.97
C PHE A 281 -10.60 0.09 -21.68
N ILE A 282 -11.14 1.22 -21.24
CA ILE A 282 -11.94 1.33 -20.03
C ILE A 282 -13.45 1.32 -20.35
N PHE A 283 -13.83 1.64 -21.59
CA PHE A 283 -15.24 1.70 -22.03
C PHE A 283 -15.68 0.51 -22.90
N GLU A 284 -14.81 -0.48 -23.10
CA GLU A 284 -15.14 -1.81 -23.66
C GLU A 284 -15.08 -2.88 -22.55
#